data_AF-A0A7Z9P1T5-F1
#
_entry.id   AF-A0A7Z9P1T5-F1
#
_cell.length_a   1.000
_cell.length_b   1.000
_cell.length_c   1.000
_cell.angle_alpha   90.00
_cell.angle_beta   90.00
_cell.angle_gamma   90.00
#
_symmetry.space_group_name_H-M   'P 1'
#
loop_
_entity.id
_entity.type
_entity.pdbx_description
1 polymer ?
#
loop_
_entity_poly.entity_id
_entity_poly.type
_entity_poly.pdbx_seq_one_letter_code
_entity_poly.pdbx_strand_id
1 'polypeptide(L)' 'MIKQQKYVFTFLLAFVLIAISSANADVVHLHGGSEVHGNVIKRTDNTLWIDIGPKVIQISM' A
#
# COMPACT_ATOMS: atom_id res chain seq x y z
N MET A 1 16.78 -33.11 -18.05
CA MET A 1 17.22 -31.82 -17.48
C MET A 1 16.36 -30.61 -17.87
N ILE A 2 15.90 -30.48 -19.13
CA ILE A 2 15.14 -29.29 -19.60
C ILE A 2 13.78 -29.08 -18.90
N LYS A 3 13.10 -30.15 -18.45
CA LYS A 3 11.79 -30.02 -17.77
C LYS A 3 11.90 -29.37 -16.38
N GLN A 4 12.92 -29.70 -15.58
CA GLN A 4 13.09 -29.12 -14.24
C GLN A 4 13.41 -27.63 -14.27
N GLN A 5 14.21 -27.18 -15.24
CA GLN A 5 14.49 -25.74 -15.41
C GLN A 5 13.23 -24.92 -15.70
N LYS A 6 12.26 -25.48 -16.44
CA LYS A 6 10.98 -24.80 -16.72
C LYS A 6 10.16 -24.61 -15.44
N TYR A 7 10.07 -25.63 -14.58
CA TYR A 7 9.34 -25.53 -13.31
C TYR A 7 9.97 -24.53 -12.36
N VAL A 8 11.31 -24.51 -12.26
CA VAL A 8 12.02 -23.51 -11.43
C VAL A 8 11.76 -22.10 -11.93
N PHE A 9 11.79 -21.89 -13.25
CA PHE A 9 11.53 -20.58 -13.85
C PHE A 9 10.09 -20.11 -13.61
N THR A 10 9.10 -21.01 -13.78
CA THR A 10 7.70 -20.70 -13.49
C THR A 10 7.47 -20.39 -12.01
N PHE A 11 8.13 -21.13 -11.12
CA PHE A 11 8.02 -20.92 -9.67
C PHE A 11 8.64 -19.58 -9.24
N LEU A 12 9.80 -19.23 -9.80
CA LEU A 12 10.45 -17.96 -9.54
C LEU A 12 9.61 -16.78 -10.05
N LEU A 13 9.01 -16.91 -11.23
CA LEU A 13 8.14 -15.90 -11.81
C LEU A 13 6.87 -15.67 -10.98
N ALA A 14 6.26 -16.76 -10.48
CA ALA A 14 5.10 -16.67 -9.58
C ALA A 14 5.46 -16.00 -8.24
N PHE A 15 6.64 -16.29 -7.68
CA PHE A 15 7.11 -15.67 -6.44
C PHE A 15 7.33 -14.16 -6.59
N VAL A 16 7.90 -13.73 -7.72
CA VAL A 16 8.08 -12.30 -8.03
C VAL A 16 6.74 -11.58 -8.17
N LEU A 17 5.73 -12.20 -8.80
CA LEU A 17 4.40 -11.60 -8.95
C LEU A 17 3.68 -11.38 -7.61
N ILE A 18 3.88 -12.25 -6.62
CA ILE A 18 3.30 -12.10 -5.27
C ILE A 18 3.99 -10.95 -4.50
N ALA A 19 5.26 -10.68 -4.77
CA ALA A 19 6.01 -9.63 -4.09
C ALA A 19 5.72 -8.21 -4.61
N ILE A 20 5.05 -8.06 -5.77
CA ILE A 20 4.75 -6.76 -6.39
C ILE A 20 3.42 -6.17 -5.88
N SER A 21 2.78 -6.75 -4.87
CA SER A 21 1.73 -6.06 -4.10
C SER A 21 2.36 -4.97 -3.22
N SER A 22 2.98 -3.98 -3.87
CA SER A 22 3.37 -2.72 -3.28
C SER A 22 2.12 -2.09 -2.66
N ALA A 23 2.16 -1.91 -1.35
CA ALA A 23 1.20 -1.10 -0.62
C ALA A 23 1.23 0.32 -1.20
N ASN A 24 0.27 0.61 -2.09
CA ASN A 24 0.02 1.97 -2.56
C ASN A 24 -0.68 2.70 -1.41
N ALA A 25 0.12 3.24 -0.49
CA ALA A 25 -0.34 4.10 0.57
C ALA A 25 -0.22 5.56 0.10
N ASP A 26 -1.29 6.32 0.27
CA ASP A 26 -1.26 7.77 0.20
C ASP A 26 -0.38 8.33 1.34
N VAL A 27 0.29 9.45 1.05
CA VAL A 27 1.06 10.21 2.04
C VAL A 27 0.41 11.57 2.25
N VAL A 28 -0.03 11.82 3.49
CA VAL A 28 -0.65 13.09 3.90
C VAL A 28 0.34 13.87 4.75
N HIS A 29 0.78 15.02 4.26
CA HIS A 29 1.67 15.93 4.98
C HIS A 29 0.86 16.84 5.92
N LEU A 30 1.22 16.87 7.20
CA LEU A 30 0.61 17.72 8.21
C LEU A 30 1.39 19.03 8.37
N HIS A 31 0.72 20.09 8.83
CA HIS A 31 1.33 21.41 9.04
C HIS A 31 2.55 21.39 9.98
N GLY A 32 2.67 20.41 10.87
CA GLY A 32 3.82 20.23 11.77
C GLY A 32 5.04 19.55 11.13
N GLY A 33 5.00 19.23 9.83
CA GLY A 33 6.05 18.51 9.12
C GLY A 33 5.99 16.99 9.25
N SER A 34 5.06 16.47 10.06
CA SER A 34 4.79 15.03 10.17
C SER A 34 4.00 14.51 8.97
N GLU A 35 4.08 13.20 8.74
CA GLU A 35 3.37 12.53 7.66
C GLU A 35 2.44 11.44 8.21
N VAL A 36 1.34 11.21 7.50
CA VAL A 36 0.46 10.05 7.72
C VAL A 36 0.46 9.22 6.46
N HIS A 37 0.80 7.94 6.62
CA HIS A 37 0.85 6.96 5.54
C HIS A 37 -0.37 6.05 5.69
N GLY A 38 -1.19 5.94 4.65
CA GLY A 38 -2.41 5.12 4.68
C GLY A 38 -3.23 5.30 3.41
N ASN A 39 -4.44 4.75 3.35
CA ASN A 39 -5.32 4.91 2.20
C ASN A 39 -6.39 5.97 2.51
N VAL A 40 -6.49 7.04 1.71
CA VAL A 40 -7.53 8.05 1.86
C VAL A 40 -8.85 7.47 1.38
N ILE A 41 -9.75 7.15 2.33
CA ILE A 41 -11.04 6.54 2.00
C ILE A 41 -12.14 7.57 1.76
N LYS A 42 -12.01 8.79 2.30
CA LYS A 42 -12.96 9.88 2.12
C LYS A 42 -12.29 11.23 2.38
N ARG A 43 -12.72 12.24 1.62
CA ARG A 43 -12.35 13.64 1.81
C ARG A 43 -13.60 14.54 1.70
N THR A 44 -13.72 15.48 2.62
CA THR A 44 -14.64 16.62 2.55
C THR A 44 -13.86 17.92 2.76
N ASP A 45 -14.53 19.07 2.72
CA ASP A 45 -13.89 20.38 2.82
C ASP A 45 -13.05 20.55 4.11
N ASN A 46 -13.50 19.95 5.22
CA ASN A 46 -12.87 20.11 6.54
C ASN A 46 -12.38 18.80 7.16
N THR A 47 -12.51 17.67 6.46
CA THR A 47 -12.24 16.36 7.07
C THR A 47 -11.65 15.37 6.09
N LEU A 48 -10.63 14.65 6.56
CA LEU A 48 -10.00 13.55 5.86
C LEU A 48 -10.11 12.27 6.68
N TRP A 49 -10.55 11.17 6.05
CA TRP A 49 -10.56 9.84 6.67
C TRP A 49 -9.50 8.98 5.99
N ILE A 50 -8.61 8.41 6.81
CA ILE A 50 -7.45 7.64 6.34
C ILE A 50 -7.49 6.27 7.01
N ASP A 51 -7.54 5.21 6.22
CA ASP A 51 -7.30 3.85 6.70
C ASP A 51 -5.80 3.63 6.85
N ILE A 52 -5.34 3.37 8.07
CA ILE A 52 -3.92 3.12 8.38
C ILE A 52 -3.62 1.63 8.63
N GLY A 53 -4.58 0.73 8.36
CA GLY A 53 -4.47 -0.71 8.56
C GLY A 53 -5.29 -1.23 9.73
N PRO A 54 -4.88 -1.01 11.01
CA PRO A 54 -5.63 -1.51 12.16
C PRO A 54 -6.88 -0.68 12.48
N LYS A 55 -6.98 0.54 11.94
CA LYS A 55 -8.12 1.44 12.15
C LYS A 55 -8.19 2.51 11.06
N VAL A 56 -9.34 3.16 10.98
CA VAL A 56 -9.51 4.43 10.27
C VAL A 56 -9.30 5.58 11.24
N ILE A 57 -8.51 6.57 10.85
CA ILE A 57 -8.35 7.82 11.59
C ILE A 57 -9.01 8.97 10.84
N GLN A 58 -9.42 9.99 11.59
CA GLN A 58 -10.01 11.21 11.05
C GLN A 58 -9.09 12.39 11.38
N ILE A 59 -8.84 13.23 10.38
CA ILE A 59 -8.06 14.46 10.52
C ILE A 59 -8.97 15.63 10.13
N SER A 60 -9.08 16.61 11.03
CA SER A 60 -9.73 17.89 10.73
C SER A 60 -8.73 18.80 10.02
N MET A 61 -9.16 19.42 8.94
CA MET A 61 -8.37 20.35 8.11
C MET A 61 -8.66 21.80 8.48
#